data_AF-A0A1X7LSS1-F1
#
_entry.id   AF-A0A1X7LSS1-F1
#
_cell.length_a   1.000
_cell.length_b   1.000
_cell.length_c   1.000
_cell.angle_alpha   90.00
_cell.angle_beta   90.00
_cell.angle_gamma   90.00
#
_symmetry.space_group_name_H-M   'P 1'
#
loop_
_entity.id
_entity.type
_entity.pdbx_description
1 polymer ?
#
loop_
_entity_poly.entity_id
_entity_poly.type
_entity_poly.pdbx_seq_one_letter_code
_entity_poly.pdbx_strand_id
1 'polypeptide(L)'
;MEVAAARRGKPLSTYLRDLIDDAHELHCTLTALQREVTLLHDRLDDPGERSATGPAAPAPTAIQVETLLLLRALAGPDRMKAVQGELKRLGHEIWTPGEAQR
;
A
#
# COMPACT_ATOMS: atom_id res chain seq x y z
N MET A 1 6.30 -31.49 -2.57
CA MET A 1 4.98 -31.19 -3.17
C MET A 1 4.01 -32.35 -3.06
N GLU A 2 4.39 -33.55 -3.50
CA GLU A 2 3.57 -34.77 -3.33
C GLU A 2 3.20 -35.06 -1.88
N VAL A 3 4.14 -34.92 -0.95
CA VAL A 3 3.89 -35.05 0.50
C VAL A 3 2.85 -34.04 1.02
N ALA A 4 2.81 -32.82 0.47
CA ALA A 4 1.83 -31.80 0.86
C ALA A 4 0.44 -32.09 0.29
N ALA A 5 0.37 -32.59 -0.94
CA ALA A 5 -0.86 -33.06 -1.56
C ALA A 5 -1.44 -34.27 -0.81
N ALA A 6 -0.58 -35.26 -0.49
CA ALA A 6 -0.94 -36.43 0.30
C ALA A 6 -1.41 -36.07 1.71
N ARG A 7 -0.76 -35.10 2.37
CA ARG A 7 -1.19 -34.58 3.68
C ARG A 7 -2.56 -33.89 3.65
N ARG A 8 -2.98 -33.35 2.49
CA ARG A 8 -4.32 -32.79 2.27
C ARG A 8 -5.31 -33.83 1.72
N GLY A 9 -4.90 -35.10 1.58
CA GLY A 9 -5.74 -36.17 1.05
C GLY A 9 -6.15 -35.98 -0.41
N LYS A 10 -5.42 -35.15 -1.18
CA LYS A 10 -5.75 -34.81 -2.57
C LYS A 10 -4.68 -35.34 -3.52
N PRO A 11 -5.04 -35.75 -4.76
CA PRO A 11 -4.05 -36.04 -5.78
C PRO A 11 -3.25 -34.77 -6.11
N LEU A 12 -1.98 -34.94 -6.48
CA LEU A 12 -1.06 -33.82 -6.74
C LEU A 12 -1.61 -32.83 -7.77
N SER A 13 -2.28 -33.33 -8.81
CA SER A 13 -2.88 -32.52 -9.87
C SER A 13 -4.00 -31.59 -9.34
N THR A 14 -4.84 -32.08 -8.44
CA THR A 14 -5.88 -31.26 -7.78
C THR A 14 -5.24 -30.25 -6.83
N TYR A 15 -4.26 -30.66 -6.03
CA TYR A 15 -3.55 -29.74 -5.14
C TYR A 15 -2.87 -28.59 -5.90
N LEU A 16 -2.25 -28.90 -7.06
CA LEU A 16 -1.62 -27.90 -7.91
C LEU A 16 -2.63 -26.94 -8.53
N ARG A 17 -3.80 -27.46 -8.95
CA ARG A 17 -4.87 -26.62 -9.49
C ARG A 17 -5.41 -25.66 -8.43
N ASP A 18 -5.75 -26.18 -7.25
CA ASP A 18 -6.23 -25.36 -6.13
C ASP A 18 -5.21 -24.27 -5.78
N LEU A 19 -3.91 -24.61 -5.75
CA LEU A 19 -2.85 -23.64 -5.48
C LEU A 19 -2.74 -22.53 -6.54
N ILE A 20 -2.93 -22.88 -7.82
CA ILE A 20 -2.92 -21.91 -8.93
C ILE A 20 -4.15 -21.02 -8.85
N ASP A 21 -5.31 -21.59 -8.56
CA ASP A 21 -6.57 -20.84 -8.42
C ASP A 21 -6.49 -19.86 -7.23
N ASP A 22 -5.99 -20.32 -6.07
CA ASP A 22 -5.75 -19.47 -4.88
C ASP A 22 -4.77 -18.33 -5.20
N ALA A 23 -3.67 -18.62 -5.90
CA ALA A 23 -2.69 -17.61 -6.30
C ALA A 23 -3.27 -16.62 -7.32
N HIS A 24 -4.12 -17.08 -8.22
CA HIS A 24 -4.80 -16.24 -9.20
C HIS A 24 -5.81 -15.30 -8.54
N GLU A 25 -6.60 -15.80 -7.59
CA GLU A 25 -7.54 -14.99 -6.81
C GLU A 25 -6.81 -13.89 -6.05
N LEU A 26 -5.73 -14.23 -5.34
CA LEU A 26 -4.89 -13.25 -4.63
C LEU A 26 -4.33 -12.18 -5.59
N HIS A 27 -3.87 -12.59 -6.77
CA HIS A 27 -3.35 -11.66 -7.77
C HIS A 27 -4.44 -10.72 -8.30
N CYS A 28 -5.65 -11.23 -8.54
CA CYS A 28 -6.81 -10.44 -8.93
C CYS A 28 -7.18 -9.41 -7.85
N THR A 29 -7.24 -9.82 -6.58
CA THR A 29 -7.52 -8.92 -5.44
C THR A 29 -6.46 -7.82 -5.32
N LEU A 30 -5.17 -8.18 -5.44
CA LEU A 30 -4.07 -7.21 -5.38
C LEU A 30 -4.16 -6.21 -6.53
N THR A 31 -4.42 -6.69 -7.74
CA THR A 31 -4.58 -5.83 -8.93
C THR A 31 -5.77 -4.88 -8.77
N ALA A 32 -6.89 -5.35 -8.22
CA ALA A 32 -8.05 -4.51 -7.93
C ALA A 32 -7.70 -3.42 -6.90
N LEU A 33 -7.02 -3.78 -5.81
CA LEU A 33 -6.60 -2.82 -4.79
C LEU A 33 -5.63 -1.77 -5.36
N GLN A 34 -4.68 -2.18 -6.20
CA GLN A 34 -3.76 -1.24 -6.86
C GLN A 34 -4.51 -0.24 -7.74
N ARG A 35 -5.53 -0.68 -8.49
CA ARG A 35 -6.37 0.23 -9.29
C ARG A 35 -7.11 1.24 -8.42
N GLU A 36 -7.72 0.80 -7.32
CA GLU A 36 -8.40 1.72 -6.40
C GLU A 36 -7.46 2.74 -5.79
N VAL A 37 -6.24 2.33 -5.41
CA VAL A 37 -5.21 3.25 -4.91
C VAL A 37 -4.79 4.25 -5.98
N THR A 38 -4.59 3.81 -7.23
CA THR A 38 -4.30 4.73 -8.35
C THR A 38 -5.45 5.71 -8.58
N LEU A 39 -6.70 5.26 -8.59
CA LEU A 39 -7.87 6.14 -8.74
C LEU A 39 -7.98 7.16 -7.61
N LEU A 40 -7.69 6.75 -6.38
CA LEU A 40 -7.63 7.66 -5.22
C LEU A 40 -6.50 8.69 -5.38
N HIS A 41 -5.33 8.26 -5.85
CA HIS A 41 -4.21 9.15 -6.10
C HIS A 41 -4.53 10.17 -7.20
N ASP A 42 -5.09 9.72 -8.32
CA ASP A 42 -5.49 10.60 -9.43
C ASP A 42 -6.55 11.63 -8.99
N ARG A 43 -7.49 11.25 -8.12
CA ARG A 43 -8.48 12.18 -7.54
C ARG A 43 -7.85 13.19 -6.57
N LEU A 44 -6.80 12.80 -5.86
CA LEU A 44 -6.08 13.72 -4.98
C LEU A 44 -5.22 14.70 -5.79
N ASP A 45 -4.69 14.24 -6.93
CA ASP A 45 -3.86 15.04 -7.83
C ASP A 45 -4.66 15.89 -8.83
N ASP A 46 -5.98 15.67 -8.98
CA ASP A 46 -6.84 16.57 -9.76
C ASP A 46 -6.85 17.99 -9.13
N PRO A 47 -6.20 18.98 -9.75
CA PRO A 47 -6.14 20.34 -9.24
C PRO A 47 -7.41 21.14 -9.55
N GLY A 48 -8.38 20.56 -10.28
CA GLY A 48 -9.57 21.23 -10.79
C GLY A 48 -10.52 21.77 -9.73
N GLU A 49 -10.55 21.18 -8.53
CA GLU A 49 -11.38 21.68 -7.41
C GLU A 49 -10.60 22.57 -6.41
N ARG A 50 -9.32 22.89 -6.66
CA ARG A 50 -8.52 23.76 -5.76
C ARG A 50 -8.54 25.25 -6.15
N SER A 51 -9.48 25.68 -6.98
CA SER A 51 -9.65 27.10 -7.31
C SER A 51 -10.64 27.80 -6.39
N ALA A 52 -10.32 27.88 -5.10
CA ALA A 52 -10.71 29.00 -4.25
C ALA A 52 -9.90 28.96 -2.94
N THR A 53 -9.28 30.09 -2.59
CA THR A 53 -8.68 30.45 -1.29
C THR A 53 -7.37 29.78 -0.84
N GLY A 54 -6.24 30.48 -1.09
CA GLY A 54 -5.15 30.76 -0.13
C GLY A 54 -4.34 29.61 0.53
N PRO A 55 -3.10 29.86 0.99
CA PRO A 55 -2.18 28.81 1.42
C PRO A 55 -2.48 28.35 2.85
N ALA A 56 -3.46 27.47 3.00
CA ALA A 56 -3.52 26.55 4.12
C ALA A 56 -3.60 25.16 3.50
N ALA A 57 -2.55 24.35 3.69
CA ALA A 57 -2.60 22.96 3.28
C ALA A 57 -3.88 22.35 3.88
N PRO A 58 -4.80 21.78 3.07
CA PRO A 58 -6.04 21.26 3.59
C PRO A 58 -5.71 20.22 4.65
N ALA A 59 -6.27 20.38 5.85
CA ALA A 59 -6.09 19.44 6.93
C ALA A 59 -6.47 18.04 6.41
N PRO A 60 -5.64 17.01 6.65
CA PRO A 60 -5.90 15.70 6.09
C PRO A 60 -7.27 15.20 6.58
N THR A 61 -8.09 14.72 5.64
CA THR A 61 -9.41 14.15 5.97
C THR A 61 -9.22 12.92 6.86
N ALA A 62 -10.20 12.63 7.73
CA ALA A 62 -10.11 11.50 8.66
C ALA A 62 -9.78 10.16 7.95
N ILE A 63 -10.30 9.98 6.74
CA ILE A 63 -10.03 8.82 5.88
C ILE A 63 -8.56 8.77 5.43
N GLN A 64 -7.93 9.90 5.14
CA GLN A 64 -6.50 9.95 4.79
C GLN A 64 -5.63 9.57 5.97
N VAL A 65 -5.96 10.08 7.17
CA VAL A 65 -5.25 9.71 8.41
C VAL A 65 -5.40 8.22 8.71
N GLU A 66 -6.63 7.69 8.61
CA GLU A 66 -6.91 6.27 8.80
C GLU A 66 -6.17 5.39 7.79
N THR A 67 -6.15 5.77 6.51
CA THR A 67 -5.43 5.06 5.45
C THR A 67 -3.93 5.04 5.72
N LEU A 68 -3.34 6.17 6.14
CA LEU A 68 -1.92 6.23 6.52
C LEU A 68 -1.61 5.34 7.73
N LEU A 69 -2.51 5.24 8.70
CA LEU A 69 -2.35 4.36 9.86
C LEU A 69 -2.43 2.88 9.46
N LEU A 70 -3.33 2.51 8.55
CA LEU A 70 -3.43 1.14 8.02
C LEU A 70 -2.18 0.77 7.20
N LEU A 71 -1.70 1.66 6.34
CA LEU A 71 -0.46 1.45 5.58
C LEU A 71 0.76 1.30 6.52
N ARG A 72 0.80 2.08 7.61
CA ARG A 72 1.84 1.95 8.63
C ARG A 72 1.78 0.61 9.35
N ALA A 73 0.59 0.10 9.64
CA ALA A 73 0.39 -1.21 10.27
C ALA A 73 0.86 -2.36 9.35
N LEU A 74 0.65 -2.24 8.04
CA LEU A 74 1.08 -3.22 7.04
C LEU A 74 2.60 -3.20 6.79
N ALA A 75 3.20 -2.01 6.74
CA ALA A 75 4.62 -1.87 6.42
C ALA A 75 5.54 -2.34 7.57
N GLY A 76 5.13 -2.14 8.82
CA GLY A 76 5.96 -2.45 9.98
C GLY A 76 7.21 -1.55 10.11
N PRO A 77 7.87 -1.55 11.28
CA PRO A 77 8.97 -0.62 11.58
C PRO A 77 10.24 -0.86 10.74
N ASP A 78 10.48 -2.09 10.29
CA ASP A 78 11.69 -2.44 9.54
C ASP A 78 11.65 -1.90 8.10
N ARG A 79 10.49 -1.92 7.44
CA ARG A 79 10.34 -1.35 6.09
C ARG A 79 10.46 0.17 6.09
N MET A 80 10.06 0.82 7.18
CA MET A 80 10.20 2.27 7.33
C MET A 80 11.67 2.72 7.25
N LYS A 81 12.59 1.98 7.88
CA LYS A 81 14.03 2.29 7.83
C LYS A 81 14.60 2.14 6.43
N ALA A 82 14.18 1.10 5.70
CA ALA A 82 14.60 0.88 4.31
C ALA A 82 14.15 2.04 3.40
N VAL A 83 12.90 2.46 3.51
CA VAL A 83 12.35 3.59 2.75
C VAL A 83 13.06 4.90 3.10
N GLN A 84 13.32 5.14 4.38
CA GLN A 84 14.08 6.30 4.84
C GLN A 84 15.53 6.32 4.30
N GLY A 85 16.17 5.16 4.21
CA GLY A 85 17.49 5.02 3.58
C GLY A 85 17.46 5.35 2.09
N GLU A 86 16.44 4.87 1.38
CA GLU A 86 16.24 5.16 -0.05
C GLU A 86 15.93 6.63 -0.31
N LEU A 87 15.09 7.28 0.52
CA LEU A 87 14.82 8.72 0.44
C LEU A 87 16.11 9.54 0.57
N LYS A 88 16.97 9.19 1.55
CA LYS A 88 18.28 9.82 1.70
C LYS A 88 19.18 9.60 0.48
N ARG A 89 19.20 8.38 -0.07
CA ARG A 89 19.97 8.05 -1.29
C ARG A 89 19.52 8.87 -2.50
N LEU A 90 18.22 9.18 -2.57
CA LEU A 90 17.62 10.01 -3.61
C LEU A 90 17.73 11.52 -3.32
N GLY A 91 18.33 11.92 -2.19
CA GLY A 91 18.52 13.33 -1.83
C GLY A 91 17.27 14.01 -1.26
N HIS A 92 16.26 13.24 -0.86
CA HIS A 92 15.06 13.78 -0.22
C HIS A 92 15.22 13.81 1.30
N GLU A 93 14.77 14.91 1.91
CA GLU A 93 14.69 15.00 3.37
C GLU A 93 13.60 14.07 3.91
N ILE A 94 13.94 13.37 4.99
CA ILE A 94 12.96 12.58 5.72
C ILE A 94 12.15 13.56 6.55
N TRP A 95 10.85 13.61 6.28
CA TRP A 95 9.95 14.40 7.10
C TRP A 95 10.02 13.93 8.57
N THR A 96 10.39 14.85 9.46
CA THR A 96 10.29 14.66 10.90
C THR A 96 9.32 15.69 11.48
N PRO A 97 8.37 15.29 12.35
CA PRO A 97 7.32 16.18 12.84
C PRO A 97 7.79 17.31 13.78
N GLY A 98 9.09 17.63 13.84
CA GLY A 98 9.66 18.57 14.81
C GLY A 98 10.31 19.84 14.25
N GLU A 99 10.47 19.99 12.94
CA GLU A 99 11.22 21.12 12.35
C GLU A 99 10.32 22.24 11.79
N ALA A 100 9.01 22.01 11.62
CA ALA A 100 8.07 22.99 11.06
C ALA A 100 7.51 24.00 12.09
N GLN A 101 8.04 24.05 13.31
CA GLN A 101 7.49 24.85 14.41
C GLN A 101 8.56 25.69 15.15
N ARG A 102 9.42 26.39 14.41
CA ARG A 102 10.25 27.48 14.97
C ARG A 102 10.14 28.74 14.13
#